data_AF-A4A0N8-F1
#
_entry.id   AF-A4A0N8-F1
#
_cell.length_a   1.000
_cell.length_b   1.000
_cell.length_c   1.000
_cell.angle_alpha   90.00
_cell.angle_beta   90.00
_cell.angle_gamma   90.00
#
_symmetry.space_group_name_H-M   'P 1'
#
loop_
_entity.id
_entity.type
_entity.pdbx_description
1 polymer ?
#
loop_
_entity_poly.entity_id
_entity_poly.type
_entity_poly.pdbx_seq_one_letter_code
_entity_poly.pdbx_strand_id
1 'polypeptide(L)'
;MIITLASLASLPILVVGLLYVTLPATSSAPLAVDVKIIRNVDPPQVVIVNQDDSDWSNLNVTLNGAFYHYYKHSLPQGKELSLPVTAFVRRSGLPFDPANLEIDEVNVAARRVSGYRATRDFEIPRGQDP
;
A
#
# COMPACT_ATOMS: atom_id res chain seq x y z
N MET A 1 54.18 0.06 -15.76
CA MET A 1 53.37 -1.14 -15.50
C MET A 1 52.58 -1.07 -14.18
N ILE A 2 53.16 -0.56 -13.08
CA ILE A 2 52.44 -0.40 -11.80
C ILE A 2 51.32 0.66 -11.90
N ILE A 3 51.57 1.78 -12.60
CA ILE A 3 50.60 2.89 -12.76
C ILE A 3 49.35 2.46 -13.54
N THR A 4 49.51 1.66 -14.59
CA THR A 4 48.38 1.14 -15.39
C THR A 4 47.52 0.16 -14.62
N LEU A 5 48.13 -0.65 -13.75
CA LEU A 5 47.40 -1.62 -12.92
C LEU A 5 46.61 -0.93 -11.81
N ALA A 6 47.21 0.09 -11.17
CA ALA A 6 46.55 0.90 -10.15
C ALA A 6 45.35 1.70 -10.72
N SER A 7 45.52 2.27 -11.92
CA SER A 7 44.44 2.95 -12.65
C SER A 7 43.27 2.00 -12.93
N LEU A 8 43.54 0.81 -13.47
CA LEU A 8 42.50 -0.16 -13.80
C LEU A 8 41.77 -0.67 -12.54
N ALA A 9 42.48 -0.83 -11.42
CA ALA A 9 41.92 -1.25 -10.15
C ALA A 9 41.02 -0.17 -9.48
N SER A 10 41.29 1.11 -9.74
CA SER A 10 40.49 2.22 -9.20
C SER A 10 39.17 2.44 -9.94
N LEU A 11 39.06 1.98 -11.19
CA LEU A 11 37.91 2.19 -12.06
C LEU A 11 36.59 1.62 -11.49
N PRO A 12 36.52 0.37 -10.97
CA PRO A 12 35.30 -0.13 -10.34
C PRO A 12 34.91 0.65 -9.08
N ILE A 13 35.87 1.12 -8.29
CA ILE A 13 35.62 1.92 -7.08
C ILE A 13 35.00 3.26 -7.46
N LEU A 14 35.54 3.92 -8.50
CA LEU A 14 34.99 5.15 -9.05
C LEU A 14 33.58 4.96 -9.60
N VAL A 15 33.32 3.87 -10.32
CA VAL A 15 31.98 3.55 -10.84
C VAL A 15 31.00 3.32 -9.69
N VAL A 16 31.38 2.59 -8.64
CA VAL A 16 30.52 2.39 -7.46
C VAL A 16 30.25 3.72 -6.73
N GLY A 17 31.26 4.58 -6.58
CA GLY A 17 31.09 5.90 -5.98
C GLY A 17 30.17 6.79 -6.81
N LEU A 18 30.33 6.79 -8.14
CA LEU A 18 29.46 7.53 -9.06
C LEU A 18 28.02 7.02 -8.99
N LEU A 19 27.82 5.70 -8.99
CA LEU A 19 26.51 5.10 -8.82
C LEU A 19 25.90 5.49 -7.47
N TYR A 20 26.64 5.40 -6.37
CA TYR A 20 26.15 5.78 -5.04
C TYR A 20 25.62 7.23 -4.99
N VAL A 21 26.27 8.17 -5.67
CA VAL A 21 25.85 9.58 -5.72
C VAL A 21 24.70 9.83 -6.72
N THR A 22 24.67 9.07 -7.82
CA THR A 22 23.67 9.26 -8.89
C THR A 22 22.40 8.44 -8.68
N LEU A 23 22.44 7.39 -7.86
CA LEU A 23 21.24 6.62 -7.54
C LEU A 23 20.32 7.48 -6.67
N PRO A 24 19.10 7.81 -7.16
CA PRO A 24 18.13 8.46 -6.32
C PRO A 24 17.82 7.53 -5.14
N ALA A 25 17.81 8.09 -3.92
CA ALA A 25 17.41 7.36 -2.73
C ALA A 25 16.01 6.81 -2.97
N THR A 26 15.91 5.51 -3.25
CA THR A 26 14.63 4.82 -3.38
C THR A 26 14.10 4.64 -1.97
N SER A 27 13.59 5.74 -1.41
CA SER A 27 12.72 5.66 -0.25
C SER A 27 11.38 5.19 -0.78
N SER A 28 11.18 3.87 -0.78
CA SER A 28 9.85 3.28 -0.89
C SER A 28 9.10 3.59 0.40
N ALA A 29 8.77 4.88 0.61
CA ALA A 29 8.00 5.30 1.75
C ALA A 29 6.66 4.54 1.74
N PRO A 30 6.21 4.03 2.90
CA PRO A 30 4.93 3.35 3.00
C PRO A 30 3.80 4.27 2.51
N LEU A 31 2.68 3.67 2.13
CA LEU A 31 1.52 4.40 1.63
C LEU A 31 0.97 5.31 2.76
N ALA A 32 0.84 6.63 2.54
CA ALA A 32 0.19 7.49 3.51
C ALA A 32 -1.33 7.35 3.39
N VAL A 33 -1.88 6.38 4.11
CA VAL A 33 -3.30 6.05 4.13
C VAL A 33 -3.81 6.09 5.56
N ASP A 34 -5.06 6.53 5.71
CA ASP A 34 -5.85 6.39 6.92
C ASP A 34 -7.01 5.42 6.64
N VAL A 35 -7.29 4.55 7.61
CA VAL A 35 -8.29 3.48 7.48
C VAL A 35 -9.20 3.54 8.69
N LYS A 36 -10.50 3.63 8.43
CA LYS A 36 -11.54 3.63 9.46
C LYS A 36 -12.58 2.57 9.16
N ILE A 37 -13.10 1.93 10.20
CA ILE A 37 -14.18 0.96 10.07
C ILE A 37 -15.42 1.57 10.69
N ILE A 38 -16.46 1.73 9.88
CA ILE A 38 -17.74 2.24 10.30
C ILE A 38 -18.66 1.04 10.55
N ARG A 39 -18.86 0.70 11.83
CA ARG A 39 -19.65 -0.48 12.27
C ARG A 39 -21.12 -0.18 12.51
N ASN A 40 -21.49 1.10 12.62
CA ASN A 40 -22.86 1.54 12.93
C ASN A 40 -23.79 1.60 11.69
N VAL A 41 -23.31 1.15 10.53
CA VAL A 41 -24.08 1.03 9.28
C VAL A 41 -24.18 -0.45 8.88
N ASP A 42 -25.26 -0.83 8.21
CA ASP A 42 -25.49 -2.18 7.71
C ASP A 42 -25.57 -2.20 6.18
N PRO A 43 -24.64 -2.87 5.46
CA PRO A 43 -23.47 -3.56 6.00
C PRO A 43 -22.38 -2.58 6.48
N PRO A 44 -21.52 -2.98 7.45
CA PRO A 44 -20.38 -2.19 7.88
C PRO A 44 -19.49 -1.74 6.71
N GLN A 45 -18.77 -0.65 6.89
CA GLN A 45 -17.95 -0.05 5.83
C GLN A 45 -16.50 0.10 6.25
N VAL A 46 -15.59 -0.11 5.29
CA VAL A 46 -14.17 0.24 5.39
C VAL A 46 -13.97 1.52 4.61
N VAL A 47 -13.57 2.57 5.30
CA VAL A 47 -13.28 3.89 4.72
C VAL A 47 -11.77 4.05 4.60
N ILE A 48 -11.33 4.39 3.39
CA ILE A 48 -9.92 4.57 3.04
C ILE A 48 -9.74 6.01 2.61
N VAL A 49 -8.81 6.72 3.25
CA VAL A 49 -8.50 8.11 2.92
C VAL A 49 -7.11 8.21 2.30
N ASN A 50 -7.04 8.84 1.13
CA ASN A 50 -5.75 9.15 0.52
C ASN A 50 -5.09 10.35 1.23
N GLN A 51 -4.05 10.09 2.03
CA GLN A 51 -3.25 11.11 2.70
C GLN A 51 -1.89 11.36 2.03
N ASP A 52 -1.62 10.74 0.88
CA ASP A 52 -0.44 11.08 0.09
C ASP A 52 -0.61 12.48 -0.55
N ASP A 53 0.49 12.99 -1.08
CA ASP A 53 0.56 14.22 -1.87
C ASP A 53 0.13 14.04 -3.34
N SER A 54 -0.36 12.85 -3.70
CA SER A 54 -0.64 12.46 -5.08
C SER A 54 -1.81 11.49 -5.19
N ASP A 55 -2.43 11.48 -6.37
CA ASP A 55 -3.51 10.56 -6.70
C ASP A 55 -3.05 9.10 -6.72
N TRP A 56 -3.94 8.21 -6.32
CA TRP A 56 -3.73 6.77 -6.36
C TRP A 56 -4.52 6.12 -7.46
N SER A 57 -3.98 5.03 -8.00
CA SER A 57 -4.67 4.17 -8.96
C SER A 57 -4.50 2.70 -8.58
N ASN A 58 -5.38 1.85 -9.11
CA ASN A 58 -5.30 0.39 -8.95
C ASN A 58 -5.25 -0.02 -7.46
N LEU A 59 -6.16 0.53 -6.67
CA LEU A 59 -6.25 0.28 -5.24
C LEU A 59 -6.70 -1.17 -5.02
N ASN A 60 -5.94 -1.90 -4.21
CA ASN A 60 -6.27 -3.24 -3.76
C ASN A 60 -6.34 -3.21 -2.23
N VAL A 61 -7.45 -3.69 -1.70
CA VAL A 61 -7.71 -3.71 -0.26
C VAL A 61 -7.95 -5.15 0.14
N THR A 62 -7.30 -5.58 1.21
CA THR A 62 -7.47 -6.94 1.74
C THR A 62 -7.90 -6.88 3.20
N LEU A 63 -8.90 -7.67 3.56
CA LEU A 63 -9.31 -7.89 4.95
C LEU A 63 -8.82 -9.26 5.41
N ASN A 64 -8.19 -9.29 6.59
CA ASN A 64 -7.73 -10.49 7.29
C ASN A 64 -6.89 -11.41 6.39
N GLY A 65 -6.11 -10.83 5.46
CA GLY A 65 -5.30 -11.54 4.46
C GLY A 65 -6.05 -12.41 3.42
N ALA A 66 -7.37 -12.57 3.53
CA ALA A 66 -8.12 -13.60 2.80
C ALA A 66 -9.24 -13.04 1.90
N PHE A 67 -9.72 -11.82 2.17
CA PHE A 67 -10.83 -11.21 1.43
C PHE A 67 -10.34 -9.99 0.69
N TYR A 68 -10.54 -9.94 -0.63
CA TYR A 68 -9.94 -8.97 -1.52
C TYR A 68 -11.00 -8.09 -2.16
N HIS A 69 -10.67 -6.81 -2.34
CA HIS A 69 -11.43 -5.89 -3.15
C HIS A 69 -10.48 -5.07 -4.03
N TYR A 70 -10.77 -5.02 -5.33
CA TYR A 70 -10.00 -4.25 -6.29
C TYR A 70 -10.80 -3.07 -6.82
N TYR A 71 -10.31 -1.87 -6.58
CA TYR A 71 -10.89 -0.62 -7.06
C TYR A 71 -10.04 -0.04 -8.19
N LYS A 72 -10.60 -0.07 -9.40
CA LYS A 72 -9.90 0.28 -10.64
C LYS A 72 -9.73 1.79 -10.85
N HIS A 73 -10.58 2.61 -10.24
CA HIS A 73 -10.58 4.05 -10.49
C HIS A 73 -9.50 4.76 -9.67
N SER A 74 -9.23 6.01 -10.05
CA SER A 74 -8.33 6.87 -9.30
C SER A 74 -8.98 7.28 -7.98
N LEU A 75 -8.21 7.28 -6.89
CA LEU A 75 -8.59 7.91 -5.63
C LEU A 75 -7.77 9.21 -5.49
N PRO A 76 -8.38 10.38 -5.71
CA PRO A 76 -7.67 11.64 -5.67
C PRO A 76 -7.10 11.93 -4.28
N GLN A 77 -6.07 12.77 -4.23
CA GLN A 77 -5.50 13.26 -2.97
C GLN A 77 -6.59 13.81 -2.04
N GLY A 78 -6.53 13.42 -0.75
CA GLY A 78 -7.43 13.89 0.30
C GLY A 78 -8.86 13.40 0.18
N LYS A 79 -9.15 12.49 -0.77
CA LYS A 79 -10.48 11.91 -0.93
C LYS A 79 -10.61 10.58 -0.22
N GLU A 80 -11.86 10.29 0.13
CA GLU A 80 -12.25 9.08 0.82
C GLU A 80 -12.94 8.13 -0.14
N LEU A 81 -12.69 6.84 0.05
CA LEU A 81 -13.40 5.76 -0.57
C LEU A 81 -14.03 4.92 0.54
N SER A 82 -15.35 4.86 0.56
CA SER A 82 -16.09 3.95 1.43
C SER A 82 -16.48 2.69 0.68
N LEU A 83 -16.12 1.53 1.23
CA LEU A 83 -16.42 0.21 0.68
C LEU A 83 -17.23 -0.59 1.69
N PRO A 84 -18.40 -1.13 1.32
CA PRO A 84 -19.10 -2.08 2.18
C PRO A 84 -18.28 -3.35 2.32
N VAL A 85 -18.22 -3.91 3.54
CA VAL A 85 -17.44 -5.12 3.82
C VAL A 85 -17.87 -6.31 2.94
N THR A 86 -19.13 -6.35 2.52
CA THR A 86 -19.68 -7.37 1.62
C THR A 86 -19.11 -7.32 0.20
N ALA A 87 -18.44 -6.22 -0.20
CA ALA A 87 -17.76 -6.12 -1.49
C ALA A 87 -16.41 -6.86 -1.52
N PHE A 88 -15.94 -7.36 -0.38
CA PHE A 88 -14.70 -8.11 -0.24
C PHE A 88 -14.99 -9.59 -0.36
N VAL A 89 -14.25 -10.27 -1.24
CA VAL A 89 -14.49 -11.68 -1.56
C VAL A 89 -13.22 -12.50 -1.40
N ARG A 90 -13.37 -13.75 -0.96
CA ARG A 90 -12.29 -14.74 -1.04
C ARG A 90 -12.00 -15.07 -2.50
N ARG A 91 -10.84 -15.71 -2.73
CA ARG A 91 -10.54 -16.34 -4.03
C ARG A 91 -11.59 -17.37 -4.48
N SER A 92 -12.31 -17.97 -3.54
CA SER A 92 -13.43 -18.87 -3.82
C SER A 92 -14.72 -18.15 -4.27
N GLY A 93 -14.76 -16.81 -4.20
CA GLY A 93 -15.94 -15.99 -4.49
C GLY A 93 -16.88 -15.78 -3.31
N LEU A 94 -16.61 -16.38 -2.14
CA LEU A 94 -17.42 -16.16 -0.95
C LEU A 94 -17.21 -14.73 -0.40
N PRO A 95 -18.28 -13.96 -0.17
CA PRO A 95 -18.18 -12.62 0.39
C PRO A 95 -17.78 -12.66 1.86
N PHE A 96 -17.25 -11.55 2.34
CA PHE A 96 -17.01 -11.34 3.77
C PHE A 96 -18.35 -11.27 4.50
N ASP A 97 -18.45 -12.00 5.60
CA ASP A 97 -19.63 -12.06 6.45
C ASP A 97 -19.34 -11.37 7.80
N PRO A 98 -19.80 -10.11 7.99
CA PRO A 98 -19.54 -9.36 9.21
C PRO A 98 -20.26 -9.92 10.45
N ALA A 99 -21.25 -10.82 10.29
CA ALA A 99 -21.91 -11.47 11.42
C ALA A 99 -21.06 -12.60 12.01
N ASN A 100 -20.19 -13.20 11.19
CA ASN A 100 -19.40 -14.38 11.57
C ASN A 100 -17.91 -14.10 11.68
N LEU A 101 -17.42 -13.01 11.08
CA LEU A 101 -15.99 -12.66 11.04
C LEU A 101 -15.79 -11.20 11.47
N GLU A 102 -14.91 -11.00 12.44
CA GLU A 102 -14.41 -9.67 12.78
C GLU A 102 -13.27 -9.27 11.85
N ILE A 103 -13.14 -7.97 11.58
CA ILE A 103 -12.00 -7.41 10.85
C ILE A 103 -10.88 -7.17 11.87
N ASP A 104 -9.77 -7.89 11.72
CA ASP A 104 -8.58 -7.79 12.56
C ASP A 104 -7.38 -7.16 11.82
N GLU A 105 -7.37 -7.26 10.50
CA GLU A 105 -6.30 -6.72 9.66
C GLU A 105 -6.87 -6.08 8.39
N VAL A 106 -6.37 -4.89 8.05
CA VAL A 106 -6.63 -4.24 6.76
C VAL A 106 -5.32 -3.94 6.07
N ASN A 107 -5.11 -4.52 4.89
CA ASN A 107 -4.01 -4.20 4.00
C ASN A 107 -4.52 -3.31 2.87
N VAL A 108 -3.83 -2.19 2.64
CA VAL A 108 -4.11 -1.28 1.53
C VAL A 108 -2.89 -1.18 0.64
N ALA A 109 -3.06 -1.48 -0.65
CA ALA A 109 -2.02 -1.35 -1.65
C ALA A 109 -2.51 -0.49 -2.81
N ALA A 110 -1.74 0.50 -3.22
CA ALA A 110 -2.07 1.39 -4.32
C ALA A 110 -0.85 1.72 -5.17
N ARG A 111 -1.10 2.20 -6.39
CA ARG A 111 -0.06 2.73 -7.29
C ARG A 111 -0.13 4.26 -7.32
N ARG A 112 0.96 4.92 -6.94
CA ARG A 112 1.12 6.38 -7.08
C ARG A 112 1.33 6.76 -8.54
N VAL A 113 1.12 8.04 -8.86
CA VAL A 113 1.39 8.61 -10.20
C VAL A 113 2.84 8.35 -10.66
N SER A 114 3.80 8.36 -9.73
CA SER A 114 5.21 8.03 -9.99
C SER A 114 5.44 6.60 -10.49
N GLY A 115 4.42 5.74 -10.44
CA GLY A 115 4.45 4.39 -10.98
C GLY A 115 4.79 3.32 -9.94
N TYR A 116 5.29 3.71 -8.77
CA TYR A 116 5.60 2.78 -7.68
C TYR A 116 4.33 2.29 -6.98
N ARG A 117 4.34 1.00 -6.64
CA ARG A 117 3.33 0.40 -5.76
C ARG A 117 3.79 0.59 -4.31
N ALA A 118 2.92 1.14 -3.49
CA ALA A 118 3.12 1.22 -2.06
C ALA A 118 2.01 0.42 -1.35
N THR A 119 2.33 -0.06 -0.17
CA THR A 119 1.43 -0.90 0.63
C THR A 119 1.56 -0.49 2.08
N ARG A 120 0.46 -0.63 2.82
CA ARG A 120 0.44 -0.41 4.26
C ARG A 120 -0.55 -1.37 4.92
N ASP A 121 -0.11 -1.93 6.03
CA ASP A 121 -0.87 -2.86 6.87
C ASP A 121 -1.38 -2.13 8.11
N PHE A 122 -2.60 -2.46 8.51
CA PHE A 122 -3.25 -1.96 9.71
C PHE A 122 -3.77 -3.13 10.51
N GLU A 123 -3.24 -3.30 11.72
CA GLU A 123 -3.87 -4.14 12.73
C GLU A 123 -5.00 -3.34 13.38
N ILE A 124 -6.20 -3.90 13.41
CA ILE A 124 -7.37 -3.32 14.05
C ILE A 124 -7.49 -3.97 15.43
N PRO A 125 -7.28 -3.22 16.53
CA PRO A 125 -7.46 -3.75 17.87
C PRO A 125 -8.91 -4.25 18.03
N ARG A 126 -9.06 -5.48 18.53
CA ARG A 126 -10.37 -6.06 18.79
C ARG A 126 -11.14 -5.15 19.76
N GLY A 127 -12.35 -4.73 19.35
CA GLY A 127 -13.25 -3.94 20.19
C GLY A 127 -12.93 -2.43 20.29
N GLN A 128 -12.11 -1.87 19.41
CA GLN A 128 -11.85 -0.43 19.36
C GLN A 128 -12.17 0.13 17.97
N ASP A 129 -13.14 1.04 17.90
CA ASP A 129 -13.28 1.92 16.73
C ASP A 129 -12.10 2.92 16.75
N PRO A 130 -11.39 3.13 15.62
CA PRO A 130 -10.36 4.15 15.50
C PRO A 130 -10.93 5.58 15.59
#